data_AF-A0A4Y2HJ55-F1
#
_entry.id   AF-A0A4Y2HJ55-F1
#
_cell.length_a   1.000
_cell.length_b   1.000
_cell.length_c   1.000
_cell.angle_alpha   90.00
_cell.angle_beta   90.00
_cell.angle_gamma   90.00
#
_symmetry.space_group_name_H-M   'P 1'
#
loop_
_entity.id
_entity.type
_entity.pdbx_description
1 polymer ?
#
loop_
_entity_poly.entity_id
_entity_poly.type
_entity_poly.pdbx_seq_one_letter_code
_entity_poly.pdbx_strand_id
1 'polypeptide(L)'
;MERLVVNRLNWYFEEYGILAVEQAGFHNHRSTCDQVTQFSQFVKEALDDRNILTAIYIDFKGAYDSVWREKLYQKLLSFGITSNLFNWIKSFTSQRTCRVLWQFLLQIF
;
A
#
# COMPACT_ATOMS: atom_id res chain seq x y z
N MET A 1 14.19 -1.76 12.48
CA MET A 1 13.01 -2.39 13.10
C MET A 1 11.83 -2.44 12.12
N GLU A 2 11.46 -1.30 11.51
CA GLU A 2 10.37 -1.21 10.52
C GLU A 2 10.49 -2.21 9.37
N ARG A 3 11.67 -2.33 8.76
CA ARG A 3 11.94 -3.29 7.68
C ARG A 3 11.67 -4.75 8.09
N LEU A 4 11.94 -5.12 9.34
CA LEU A 4 11.67 -6.48 9.84
C LEU A 4 10.15 -6.70 9.93
N VAL A 5 9.41 -5.71 10.46
CA VAL A 5 7.96 -5.75 10.55
C VAL A 5 7.31 -5.84 9.16
N VAL A 6 7.77 -5.01 8.21
CA VAL A 6 7.29 -5.04 6.83
C VAL A 6 7.54 -6.41 6.18
N ASN A 7 8.75 -6.97 6.31
CA ASN A 7 9.05 -8.29 5.74
C ASN A 7 8.16 -9.38 6.33
N ARG A 8 7.89 -9.34 7.64
CA ARG A 8 7.01 -10.32 8.29
C ARG A 8 5.56 -10.19 7.84
N LEU A 9 5.07 -8.96 7.67
CA LEU A 9 3.72 -8.67 7.16
C LEU A 9 3.57 -9.09 5.70
N ASN A 10 4.54 -8.80 4.84
CA ASN A 10 4.49 -9.18 3.43
C ASN A 10 4.43 -10.70 3.29
N TRP A 11 5.30 -11.43 3.98
CA TRP A 11 5.23 -12.90 4.00
C TRP A 11 3.87 -13.41 4.46
N TYR A 12 3.30 -12.84 5.52
CA TYR A 12 2.00 -13.25 6.04
C TYR A 12 0.86 -12.95 5.05
N PHE A 13 0.85 -11.77 4.44
CA PHE A 13 -0.18 -11.42 3.46
C PHE A 13 -0.10 -12.25 2.18
N GLU A 14 1.10 -12.62 1.74
CA GLU A 14 1.32 -13.50 0.60
C GLU A 14 0.89 -14.94 0.91
N GLU A 15 1.35 -15.51 2.03
CA GLU A 15 1.06 -16.89 2.42
C GLU A 15 -0.44 -17.16 2.58
N TYR A 16 -1.18 -16.20 3.14
CA TYR A 16 -2.61 -16.35 3.39
C TYR A 16 -3.49 -15.68 2.31
N GLY A 17 -2.91 -15.15 1.23
CA GLY A 17 -3.67 -14.53 0.14
C GLY A 17 -4.59 -13.39 0.58
N ILE A 18 -4.15 -12.59 1.56
CA ILE A 18 -5.00 -11.57 2.21
C ILE A 18 -5.20 -10.34 1.30
N LEU A 19 -4.20 -10.01 0.48
CA LEU A 19 -4.28 -8.90 -0.46
C LEU A 19 -4.89 -9.34 -1.79
N ALA A 20 -5.62 -8.43 -2.42
CA ALA A 20 -6.23 -8.66 -3.71
C ALA A 20 -5.18 -8.99 -4.79
N VAL A 21 -5.51 -9.92 -5.69
CA VAL A 21 -4.60 -10.37 -6.76
C VAL A 21 -4.36 -9.24 -7.78
N GLU A 22 -5.26 -8.28 -7.85
CA GLU A 22 -5.21 -7.12 -8.74
C GLU A 22 -4.34 -5.99 -8.18
N GLN A 23 -4.02 -6.03 -6.88
CA GLN A 23 -3.15 -5.03 -6.25
C GLN A 23 -1.68 -5.30 -6.63
N ALA A 24 -1.11 -4.46 -7.50
CA ALA A 24 0.33 -4.50 -7.79
C ALA A 24 1.15 -3.56 -6.90
N GLY A 25 0.56 -2.44 -6.48
CA GLY A 25 1.22 -1.51 -5.56
C GLY A 25 1.57 -2.19 -4.24
N PHE A 26 2.82 -2.02 -3.80
CA PHE A 26 3.35 -2.54 -2.54
C PHE A 26 3.26 -4.07 -2.36
N HIS A 27 3.16 -4.80 -3.46
CA HIS A 27 3.18 -6.26 -3.49
C HIS A 27 4.51 -6.73 -4.09
N ASN A 28 5.17 -7.71 -3.49
CA ASN A 28 6.40 -8.24 -4.10
C ASN A 28 6.08 -8.86 -5.45
N HIS A 29 7.04 -8.77 -6.38
CA HIS A 29 6.97 -9.37 -7.72
C HIS A 29 5.83 -8.84 -8.61
N ARG A 30 5.25 -7.68 -8.28
CA ARG A 30 4.30 -6.98 -9.16
C ARG A 30 4.78 -5.56 -9.42
N SER A 31 4.70 -5.15 -10.66
CA SER A 31 5.08 -3.83 -11.13
C SER A 31 3.89 -3.09 -11.70
N THR A 32 4.03 -1.77 -11.81
CA THR A 32 3.07 -0.93 -12.52
C THR A 32 2.97 -1.33 -13.99
N CYS A 33 4.05 -1.86 -14.59
CA CYS A 33 4.05 -2.38 -15.95
C CYS A 33 3.09 -3.57 -16.07
N ASP A 34 3.10 -4.49 -15.11
CA ASP A 34 2.19 -5.66 -15.12
C ASP A 34 0.72 -5.23 -15.11
N GLN A 35 0.38 -4.22 -14.30
CA GLN A 35 -0.97 -3.66 -14.28
C GLN A 35 -1.35 -3.00 -15.60
N VAL A 36 -0.47 -2.21 -16.20
CA VAL A 36 -0.73 -1.56 -17.49
C VAL A 36 -0.89 -2.60 -18.59
N THR A 37 -0.06 -3.64 -18.61
CA THR A 37 -0.14 -4.74 -19.56
C THR A 37 -1.46 -5.50 -19.41
N GLN A 38 -1.84 -5.86 -18.18
CA GLN A 38 -3.10 -6.56 -17.92
C GLN A 38 -4.32 -5.71 -18.32
N PHE A 39 -4.32 -4.43 -17.98
CA PHE A 39 -5.40 -3.51 -18.37
C PHE A 39 -5.45 -3.33 -19.90
N SER A 40 -4.31 -3.19 -20.55
CA SER A 40 -4.24 -3.06 -22.02
C SER A 40 -4.80 -4.30 -22.72
N GLN A 41 -4.52 -5.48 -22.18
CA GLN A 41 -5.09 -6.74 -22.67
C GLN A 41 -6.61 -6.78 -22.49
N PHE A 42 -7.12 -6.40 -21.31
CA PHE A 42 -8.56 -6.33 -21.05
C PHE A 42 -9.28 -5.34 -21.99
N VAL A 43 -8.66 -4.18 -22.26
CA VAL A 43 -9.18 -3.22 -23.24
C VAL A 43 -9.23 -3.82 -24.64
N LYS A 44 -8.17 -4.53 -25.05
CA LYS A 44 -8.11 -5.16 -26.37
C LYS A 44 -9.21 -6.21 -26.53
N GLU A 45 -9.38 -7.10 -25.56
CA GLU A 45 -10.41 -8.15 -25.57
C GLU A 45 -11.82 -7.55 -25.67
N ALA A 46 -12.12 -6.52 -24.89
CA ALA A 46 -13.41 -5.84 -24.96
C ALA A 46 -13.68 -5.22 -26.34
N LEU A 47 -12.66 -4.65 -26.99
CA LEU A 47 -12.78 -4.10 -28.35
C LEU A 47 -12.99 -5.19 -29.39
N ASP A 48 -12.26 -6.31 -29.29
CA ASP A 48 -12.39 -7.46 -30.20
C ASP A 48 -13.81 -8.07 -30.11
N ASP A 49 -14.38 -8.12 -28.90
CA ASP A 49 -15.75 -8.57 -28.65
C ASP A 49 -16.84 -7.54 -28.96
N ARG A 50 -16.46 -6.34 -29.46
CA ARG A 50 -17.37 -5.20 -29.72
C ARG A 50 -18.13 -4.71 -28.49
N ASN A 51 -17.57 -4.92 -27.31
CA ASN A 51 -18.12 -4.41 -26.06
C ASN A 51 -17.73 -2.95 -25.84
N ILE A 52 -18.55 -2.22 -25.08
CA ILE A 52 -18.21 -0.89 -24.58
C ILE A 52 -17.53 -1.05 -23.21
N LEU A 53 -16.29 -0.57 -23.09
CA LEU A 53 -15.55 -0.54 -21.85
C LEU A 53 -15.52 0.88 -21.28
N THR A 54 -15.82 1.02 -19.99
CA THR A 54 -15.67 2.27 -19.24
C THR A 54 -14.72 2.04 -18.07
N ALA A 55 -13.67 2.85 -17.97
CA ALA A 55 -12.71 2.81 -16.87
C ALA A 55 -12.91 4.00 -15.93
N ILE A 56 -12.89 3.76 -14.62
CA ILE A 56 -13.01 4.79 -13.58
C ILE A 56 -11.70 4.80 -12.79
N TYR A 57 -11.01 5.93 -12.79
CA TYR A 57 -9.77 6.14 -12.04
C TYR A 57 -10.06 7.02 -10.83
N ILE A 58 -9.61 6.60 -9.65
CA ILE A 58 -9.79 7.32 -8.39
C ILE A 58 -8.41 7.57 -7.78
N ASP A 59 -8.13 8.83 -7.47
CA ASP A 59 -6.92 9.23 -6.75
C ASP A 59 -7.28 9.88 -5.40
N PHE A 60 -6.57 9.48 -4.34
CA PHE A 60 -6.81 9.98 -2.99
C PHE A 60 -5.75 11.00 -2.61
N LYS A 61 -6.16 12.26 -2.42
CA LYS A 61 -5.28 13.32 -1.94
C LYS A 61 -4.78 13.00 -0.53
N GLY A 62 -3.45 12.93 -0.36
CA GLY A 62 -2.83 12.71 0.95
C GLY A 62 -3.30 11.40 1.60
N ALA A 63 -3.25 10.29 0.84
CA ALA A 63 -3.76 8.99 1.28
C ALA A 63 -3.21 8.54 2.66
N TYR A 64 -1.94 8.83 2.96
CA TYR A 64 -1.32 8.50 4.25
C TYR A 64 -1.83 9.38 5.41
N ASP A 65 -2.02 10.68 5.16
CA ASP A 65 -2.47 11.63 6.19
C ASP A 65 -3.96 11.48 6.51
N SER A 66 -4.73 11.02 5.53
CA SER A 66 -6.19 10.87 5.62
C SER A 66 -6.66 9.50 6.10
N VAL A 67 -5.75 8.55 6.37
CA VAL A 67 -6.15 7.21 6.85
C VAL A 67 -6.88 7.30 8.20
N TRP A 68 -8.09 6.74 8.24
CA TRP A 68 -8.82 6.58 9.49
C TRP A 68 -8.19 5.46 10.35
N ARG A 69 -7.36 5.88 11.32
CA ARG A 69 -6.58 4.98 12.18
C ARG A 69 -7.40 3.89 12.87
N GLU A 70 -8.56 4.22 13.44
CA GLU A 70 -9.39 3.20 14.11
C GLU A 70 -9.90 2.12 13.16
N LYS A 71 -10.30 2.50 11.94
CA LYS A 71 -10.65 1.51 10.90
C LYS A 71 -9.45 0.70 10.45
N LEU A 72 -8.27 1.31 10.35
CA LEU A 72 -7.03 0.59 10.06
C LEU A 72 -6.77 -0.49 11.12
N TYR A 73 -6.91 -0.15 12.41
CA TYR A 73 -6.72 -1.11 13.50
C TYR A 73 -7.73 -2.26 13.47
N GLN A 74 -9.01 -1.96 13.24
CA GLN A 74 -10.03 -2.97 13.07
C GLN A 74 -9.73 -3.90 11.89
N LYS A 75 -9.26 -3.35 10.77
CA LYS A 75 -8.88 -4.13 9.58
C LYS A 75 -7.69 -5.05 9.87
N LEU A 76 -6.65 -4.55 10.56
CA LEU A 76 -5.50 -5.38 10.96
C LEU A 76 -5.93 -6.55 11.85
N LEU A 77 -6.82 -6.32 12.81
CA LEU A 77 -7.38 -7.38 13.66
C LEU A 77 -8.18 -8.39 12.83
N SER A 78 -8.99 -7.94 11.86
CA SER A 78 -9.73 -8.84 10.96
C SER A 78 -8.83 -9.69 10.06
N PHE A 79 -7.61 -9.24 9.78
CA PHE A 79 -6.59 -9.99 9.07
C PHE A 79 -5.80 -10.95 9.97
N GLY A 80 -6.14 -11.05 11.26
CA GLY A 80 -5.44 -11.92 12.22
C GLY A 80 -4.15 -11.32 12.79
N ILE A 81 -3.85 -10.05 12.49
CA ILE A 81 -2.69 -9.36 13.07
C ILE A 81 -3.05 -8.93 14.49
N THR A 82 -2.49 -9.63 15.48
CA THR A 82 -2.82 -9.45 16.90
C THR A 82 -1.57 -9.28 17.77
N SER A 83 -1.77 -9.11 19.08
CA SER A 83 -0.72 -9.17 20.10
C SER A 83 0.41 -8.14 19.89
N ASN A 84 1.68 -8.54 20.10
CA ASN A 84 2.83 -7.64 20.06
C ASN A 84 3.00 -6.92 18.72
N LEU A 85 2.71 -7.60 17.60
CA LEU A 85 2.80 -7.00 16.28
C LEU A 85 1.75 -5.90 16.11
N PHE A 86 0.50 -6.16 16.51
CA PHE A 86 -0.57 -5.16 16.50
C PHE A 86 -0.23 -3.97 17.40
N ASN A 87 0.24 -4.22 18.63
CA ASN A 87 0.62 -3.15 19.56
C ASN A 87 1.78 -2.31 19.04
N TRP A 88 2.75 -2.95 18.38
CA TRP A 88 3.85 -2.25 17.73
C TRP A 88 3.34 -1.36 16.59
N ILE A 89 2.48 -1.87 15.70
CA ILE A 89 1.90 -1.09 14.59
C ILE A 89 1.08 0.08 15.14
N LYS A 90 0.24 -0.15 16.16
CA LYS A 90 -0.57 0.89 16.79
C LYS A 90 0.29 1.99 17.41
N SER A 91 1.38 1.63 18.10
CA SER A 91 2.35 2.59 18.61
C SER A 91 3.06 3.34 17.46
N PHE A 92 3.40 2.63 16.40
CA PHE A 92 4.04 3.19 15.20
C PHE A 92 3.15 4.23 14.50
N THR A 93 1.87 3.95 14.31
CA THR A 93 0.95 4.85 13.59
C THR A 93 0.29 5.89 14.49
N SER A 94 0.55 5.84 15.80
CA SER A 94 0.16 6.90 16.74
C SER A 94 1.02 8.16 16.53
N GLN A 95 0.55 9.32 17.02
CA GLN A 95 1.20 10.62 16.82
C GLN A 95 2.67 10.56 17.23
N ARG A 96 3.57 10.60 16.25
CA ARG A 96 5.02 10.70 16.47
C ARG A 96 5.52 12.04 15.95
N THR A 97 6.39 12.65 16.73
CA THR A 97 7.16 13.83 16.31
C THR A 97 8.50 13.35 15.75
N CYS A 98 8.74 13.58 14.47
CA CYS A 98 10.07 13.38 13.88
C CYS A 98 10.83 14.71 13.92
N ARG A 99 12.07 14.70 14.42
CA ARG A 99 12.98 15.84 14.29
C ARG A 99 13.85 15.60 13.06
N VAL A 100 13.73 16.47 12.07
CA VAL A 100 14.64 16.53 10.93
C VAL A 100 15.79 17.47 11.28
N LEU A 101 17.02 16.99 11.14
CA LEU A 101 18.21 17.79 11.35
C LEU A 101 18.53 18.49 10.03
N TRP A 102 18.17 19.76 9.92
CA TRP A 102 18.52 20.58 8.77
C TRP A 102 19.99 20.98 8.87
N GLN A 103 20.85 20.34 8.09
CA GLN A 103 22.23 20.75 7.95
C GLN A 103 22.31 21.80 6.84
N PHE A 104 22.13 23.08 7.21
CA PHE A 104 22.46 24.19 6.32
C PHE A 104 23.99 24.19 6.13
N LEU A 105 24.48 23.69 5.00
CA LEU A 105 25.78 24.08 4.48
C LEU A 105 25.61 25.48 3.89
N LEU A 106 25.87 26.51 4.71
CA LEU A 106 26.29 27.79 4.19
C LEU A 106 27.69 27.60 3.58
N GLN A 107 27.76 27.42 2.27
CA GLN A 107 28.90 27.92 1.51
C GLN A 107 28.38 28.93 0.48
N ILE A 108 28.95 30.12 0.65
CA ILE A 108 28.72 31.40 0.00
C ILE A 108 29.19 31.29 -1.47
N PHE A 109 28.71 32.21 -2.31
CA PHE A 109 29.27 32.55 -3.62
C PHE A 109 30.80 32.47 -3.68
#